data_AF-A0A397ACA5-F1
#
_entry.id   AF-A0A397ACA5-F1
#
_cell.length_a   1.000
_cell.length_b   1.000
_cell.length_c   1.000
_cell.angle_alpha   90.00
_cell.angle_beta   90.00
_cell.angle_gamma   90.00
#
_symmetry.space_group_name_H-M   'P 1'
#
loop_
_entity.id
_entity.type
_entity.pdbx_description
1 polymer ?
#
loop_
_entity_poly.entity_id
_entity_poly.type
_entity_poly.pdbx_seq_one_letter_code
_entity_poly.pdbx_strand_id
1 'polypeptide(L)'
;MNHPTGAKRAVYNDGLDHGTPRFVTTERGPGYLPLTNQTISTPLGYIPQVNSTYAYWDNSYGMQNEVQLSISESTCAAKTVGYPLDHWPQLAEHKHKLSRIALQRCDTSACAVKTMGALAEQSTDSTANTRTILRNQATAQFRGVDHRQQEPPCVDLPPNLQTTYNHHMSDEAVSDGFRIRLLAAQRDMYISGICLFLNLLLQMLYSSMVVNIKLEKSLGAMEKQAKGASSSYTNLLEEHEILQKQLKKLVGLDGTTDLTSLEKLLKENAAYETEVASLKKSVAASDAAIAQVKKQADSQSAAYMKLLDETTAKSDQAQEIKDLHAQVVDLKQTVNDLTKDRDSLKTQIQDYDFMFAEAKKKAE
;
A
#
# COMPACT_ATOMS: atom_id res chain seq x y z
N MET A 1 -18.25 -7.57 -28.64
CA MET A 1 -18.15 -8.67 -29.63
C MET A 1 -18.60 -9.97 -28.98
N ASN A 2 -19.42 -10.76 -29.66
CA ASN A 2 -19.85 -12.08 -29.16
C ASN A 2 -19.02 -13.18 -29.80
N HIS A 3 -18.68 -14.21 -29.03
CA HIS A 3 -17.83 -15.33 -29.46
C HIS A 3 -18.57 -16.65 -29.32
N PRO A 4 -18.36 -17.62 -30.24
CA PRO A 4 -18.99 -18.93 -30.13
C PRO A 4 -18.46 -19.70 -28.92
N THR A 5 -19.29 -20.61 -28.38
CA THR A 5 -18.94 -21.45 -27.23
C THR A 5 -17.70 -22.30 -27.54
N GLY A 6 -16.67 -22.21 -26.70
CA GLY A 6 -15.40 -22.92 -26.89
C GLY A 6 -14.36 -22.17 -27.74
N ALA A 7 -14.65 -20.93 -28.16
CA ALA A 7 -13.66 -20.08 -28.81
C ALA A 7 -12.41 -19.88 -27.93
N LYS A 8 -11.25 -19.75 -28.57
CA LYS A 8 -9.97 -19.51 -27.93
C LYS A 8 -9.37 -18.21 -28.44
N ARG A 9 -8.74 -17.47 -27.55
CA ARG A 9 -8.05 -16.21 -27.87
C ARG A 9 -6.54 -16.45 -27.91
N ALA A 10 -5.93 -16.17 -29.05
CA ALA A 10 -4.48 -16.18 -29.18
C ALA A 10 -3.81 -15.11 -28.30
N VAL A 11 -2.68 -15.47 -27.71
CA VAL A 11 -1.78 -14.58 -26.96
C VAL A 11 -0.48 -14.50 -27.75
N TYR A 12 -0.11 -13.30 -28.19
CA TYR A 12 1.11 -13.06 -28.97
C TYR A 12 2.23 -12.53 -28.08
N ASN A 13 3.47 -12.68 -28.55
CA ASN A 13 4.61 -11.96 -27.98
C ASN A 13 4.68 -10.57 -28.61
N ASP A 14 4.64 -9.54 -27.78
CA ASP A 14 4.75 -8.13 -28.17
C ASP A 14 6.07 -7.46 -27.74
N GLY A 15 7.01 -8.25 -27.20
CA GLY A 15 8.33 -7.79 -26.74
C GLY A 15 9.46 -7.87 -27.78
N LEU A 16 9.28 -8.63 -28.86
CA LEU A 16 10.30 -8.79 -29.90
C LEU A 16 10.34 -7.63 -30.91
N ASP A 17 9.19 -7.00 -31.14
CA ASP A 17 9.02 -5.94 -32.12
C ASP A 17 8.56 -4.65 -31.42
N HIS A 18 9.50 -3.80 -30.98
CA HIS A 18 9.21 -2.47 -30.43
C HIS A 18 8.68 -1.46 -31.48
N GLY A 19 8.26 -1.93 -32.65
CA GLY A 19 7.78 -1.13 -33.77
C GLY A 19 6.33 -1.43 -34.16
N THR A 20 5.86 -0.75 -35.21
CA THR A 20 4.55 -1.02 -35.83
C THR A 20 4.77 -1.88 -37.07
N PRO A 21 4.08 -3.02 -37.22
CA PRO A 21 3.11 -3.61 -36.28
C PRO A 21 3.79 -4.41 -35.14
N ARG A 22 3.24 -4.30 -33.91
CA ARG A 22 3.73 -5.01 -32.70
C ARG A 22 3.64 -6.54 -32.81
N PHE A 23 2.63 -6.99 -33.53
CA PHE A 23 2.41 -8.36 -33.98
C PHE A 23 1.38 -8.28 -35.10
N VAL A 24 1.35 -9.28 -35.98
CA VAL A 24 0.47 -9.32 -37.15
C VAL A 24 -0.53 -10.46 -36.99
N THR A 25 -1.82 -10.14 -37.02
CA THR A 25 -2.90 -11.11 -36.85
C THR A 25 -4.18 -10.66 -37.56
N THR A 26 -4.95 -11.63 -38.05
CA THR A 26 -6.27 -11.42 -38.63
C THR A 26 -7.40 -11.41 -37.59
N GLU A 27 -7.10 -11.75 -36.33
CA GLU A 27 -8.09 -11.88 -35.25
C GLU A 27 -8.34 -10.57 -34.46
N ARG A 28 -7.63 -9.49 -34.79
CA ARG A 28 -7.70 -8.19 -34.10
C ARG A 28 -8.26 -7.09 -35.02
N GLY A 29 -8.29 -5.86 -34.50
CA GLY A 29 -8.72 -4.70 -35.28
C GLY A 29 -7.85 -4.46 -36.52
N PRO A 30 -8.32 -3.63 -37.48
CA PRO A 30 -7.67 -3.44 -38.78
C PRO A 30 -6.18 -3.08 -38.73
N GLY A 31 -5.73 -2.39 -37.68
CA GLY A 31 -4.32 -2.02 -37.49
C GLY A 31 -3.36 -3.19 -37.23
N TYR A 32 -3.88 -4.40 -37.04
CA TYR A 32 -3.09 -5.62 -36.86
C TYR A 32 -3.06 -6.52 -38.11
N LEU A 33 -3.81 -6.17 -39.17
CA LEU A 33 -3.85 -6.96 -40.39
C LEU A 33 -2.49 -6.96 -41.11
N PRO A 34 -2.11 -8.08 -41.76
CA PRO A 34 -0.86 -8.15 -42.52
C PRO A 34 -0.86 -7.14 -43.67
N LEU A 35 0.18 -6.30 -43.72
CA LEU A 35 0.50 -5.50 -44.90
C LEU A 35 1.23 -6.36 -45.95
N THR A 36 1.36 -5.84 -47.17
CA THR A 36 2.07 -6.53 -48.27
C THR A 36 3.48 -6.95 -47.82
N ASN A 37 3.80 -8.24 -47.93
CA ASN A 37 5.05 -8.89 -47.49
C ASN A 37 5.26 -9.07 -45.97
N GLN A 38 4.20 -8.99 -45.16
CA GLN A 38 4.28 -9.34 -43.73
C GLN A 38 3.75 -10.76 -43.47
N THR A 39 4.47 -11.51 -42.62
CA THR A 39 4.04 -12.83 -42.14
C THR A 39 3.21 -12.70 -40.87
N ILE A 40 2.27 -13.63 -40.67
CA ILE A 40 1.45 -13.69 -39.45
C ILE A 40 2.33 -14.10 -38.27
N SER A 41 2.17 -13.43 -37.12
CA SER A 41 2.94 -13.71 -35.91
C SER A 41 2.51 -15.04 -35.27
N THR A 42 3.48 -15.77 -34.73
CA THR A 42 3.22 -17.03 -34.00
C THR A 42 2.67 -16.74 -32.59
N PRO A 43 1.52 -17.33 -32.19
CA PRO A 43 1.00 -17.17 -30.84
C PRO A 43 1.83 -17.96 -29.84
N LEU A 44 2.06 -17.39 -28.66
CA LEU A 44 2.67 -18.04 -27.50
C LEU A 44 1.74 -19.11 -26.88
N GLY A 45 0.44 -18.89 -26.99
CA GLY A 45 -0.56 -19.78 -26.40
C GLY A 45 -1.98 -19.25 -26.60
N TYR A 46 -2.93 -19.96 -25.99
CA TYR A 46 -4.36 -19.69 -26.14
C TYR A 46 -5.07 -19.65 -24.78
N ILE A 47 -5.98 -18.68 -24.63
CA ILE A 47 -6.83 -18.54 -23.44
C ILE A 47 -8.29 -18.81 -23.84
N PRO A 48 -9.10 -19.50 -23.02
CA PRO A 48 -10.53 -19.68 -23.27
C PRO A 48 -11.22 -18.32 -23.41
N GLN A 49 -11.99 -18.13 -24.48
CA GLN A 49 -12.69 -16.87 -24.74
C GLN A 49 -14.03 -16.84 -23.97
N VAL A 50 -14.41 -15.64 -23.51
CA VAL A 50 -15.72 -15.42 -22.86
C VAL A 50 -16.79 -15.11 -23.91
N ASN A 51 -18.06 -15.39 -23.57
CA ASN A 51 -19.19 -15.28 -24.50
C ASN A 51 -19.31 -13.89 -25.15
N SER A 52 -19.05 -12.83 -24.39
CA SER A 52 -19.02 -11.45 -24.86
C SER A 52 -17.77 -10.73 -24.35
N THR A 53 -17.07 -10.03 -25.24
CA THR A 53 -15.94 -9.16 -24.87
C THR A 53 -16.19 -7.72 -25.26
N TYR A 54 -15.70 -6.81 -24.43
CA TYR A 54 -15.72 -5.39 -24.72
C TYR A 54 -14.68 -5.00 -25.78
N ALA A 55 -15.02 -4.01 -26.59
CA ALA A 55 -14.05 -3.29 -27.40
C ALA A 55 -13.18 -2.40 -26.50
N TYR A 56 -11.90 -2.25 -26.85
CA TYR A 56 -10.95 -1.44 -26.10
C TYR A 56 -9.91 -0.80 -27.02
N TRP A 57 -9.35 0.32 -26.56
CA TRP A 57 -8.25 1.00 -27.20
C TRP A 57 -6.93 0.39 -26.77
N ASP A 58 -6.13 0.02 -27.77
CA ASP A 58 -4.90 -0.73 -27.58
C ASP A 58 -3.67 0.10 -27.97
N ASN A 59 -2.74 0.24 -27.04
CA ASN A 59 -1.41 0.80 -27.28
C ASN A 59 -0.35 -0.25 -26.88
N SER A 60 0.77 0.16 -26.28
CA SER A 60 1.70 -0.77 -25.63
C SER A 60 0.97 -1.67 -24.61
N TYR A 61 -0.08 -1.13 -23.98
CA TYR A 61 -1.02 -1.86 -23.12
C TYR A 61 -2.47 -1.46 -23.44
N GLY A 62 -3.45 -2.16 -22.88
CA GLY A 62 -4.86 -1.80 -23.02
C GLY A 62 -5.19 -0.53 -22.21
N MET A 63 -5.61 0.54 -22.88
CA MET A 63 -5.78 1.86 -22.25
C MET A 63 -7.16 2.07 -21.64
N GLN A 64 -8.22 1.87 -22.42
CA GLN A 64 -9.60 2.08 -22.00
C GLN A 64 -10.55 1.18 -22.80
N ASN A 65 -11.64 0.72 -22.21
CA ASN A 65 -12.68 -0.02 -22.92
C ASN A 65 -13.95 0.82 -23.19
N GLU A 66 -14.88 0.26 -23.95
CA GLU A 66 -16.12 0.95 -24.34
C GLU A 66 -17.05 1.31 -23.17
N VAL A 67 -16.87 0.66 -22.01
CA VAL A 67 -17.58 0.96 -20.75
C VAL A 67 -16.81 1.92 -19.85
N GLN A 68 -15.82 2.63 -20.40
CA GLN A 68 -15.02 3.67 -19.74
C GLN A 68 -14.12 3.18 -18.60
N LEU A 69 -13.88 1.87 -18.49
CA LEU A 69 -12.85 1.35 -17.59
C LEU A 69 -11.47 1.60 -18.21
N SER A 70 -10.61 2.30 -17.49
CA SER A 70 -9.25 2.64 -17.92
C SER A 70 -8.19 1.98 -17.05
N ILE A 71 -7.08 1.57 -17.66
CA ILE A 71 -5.89 1.05 -16.99
C ILE A 71 -4.71 1.94 -17.39
N SER A 72 -3.79 2.19 -16.47
CA SER A 72 -2.56 2.95 -16.73
C SER A 72 -1.37 2.26 -16.08
N GLU A 73 -0.20 2.40 -16.70
CA GLU A 73 1.07 1.88 -16.19
C GLU A 73 1.88 3.01 -15.53
N SER A 74 2.47 2.72 -14.38
CA SER A 74 3.46 3.59 -13.73
C SER A 74 4.75 2.82 -13.45
N THR A 75 5.89 3.45 -13.70
CA THR A 75 7.21 2.86 -13.42
C THR A 75 7.56 3.09 -11.96
N CYS A 76 7.24 2.13 -11.09
CA CYS A 76 7.63 2.12 -9.69
C CYS A 76 8.45 0.86 -9.37
N ALA A 77 9.46 0.99 -8.51
CA ALA A 77 10.21 -0.17 -8.02
C ALA A 77 9.32 -1.05 -7.13
N ALA A 78 9.31 -2.36 -7.36
CA ALA A 78 8.59 -3.32 -6.53
C ALA A 78 9.56 -4.08 -5.61
N LYS A 79 9.18 -4.26 -4.33
CA LYS A 79 9.97 -5.02 -3.34
C LYS A 79 10.04 -6.52 -3.68
N THR A 80 9.03 -7.02 -4.39
CA THR A 80 8.96 -8.39 -4.90
C THR A 80 8.84 -8.32 -6.42
N VAL A 81 9.82 -8.89 -7.11
CA VAL A 81 9.81 -9.12 -8.54
C VAL A 81 9.84 -10.63 -8.75
N GLY A 82 8.83 -11.18 -9.43
CA GLY A 82 8.92 -12.52 -9.97
C GLY A 82 9.73 -12.44 -11.27
N TYR A 83 10.62 -13.37 -11.54
CA TYR A 83 11.25 -13.52 -12.85
C TYR A 83 10.81 -14.86 -13.44
N PRO A 84 10.33 -14.94 -14.69
CA PRO A 84 10.10 -16.23 -15.33
C PRO A 84 11.43 -16.97 -15.45
N LEU A 85 11.38 -18.29 -15.28
CA LEU A 85 12.56 -19.17 -15.31
C LEU A 85 13.20 -19.22 -16.72
N ASP A 86 12.39 -19.01 -17.76
CA ASP A 86 12.82 -19.04 -19.15
C ASP A 86 12.68 -17.65 -19.79
N HIS A 87 13.80 -16.92 -19.86
CA HIS A 87 14.06 -15.70 -20.65
C HIS A 87 13.62 -14.33 -20.08
N TRP A 88 14.63 -13.48 -19.88
CA TRP A 88 14.54 -12.01 -19.89
C TRP A 88 14.28 -11.54 -21.33
N PRO A 89 13.01 -11.30 -21.74
CA PRO A 89 12.28 -10.04 -21.54
C PRO A 89 10.79 -10.21 -21.11
N GLN A 90 10.35 -11.44 -20.79
CA GLN A 90 8.93 -11.81 -20.70
C GLN A 90 8.14 -11.20 -19.52
N LEU A 91 8.81 -10.54 -18.57
CA LEU A 91 8.15 -9.96 -17.40
C LEU A 91 7.46 -8.62 -17.70
N ALA A 92 8.11 -7.75 -18.50
CA ALA A 92 7.49 -6.52 -18.96
C ALA A 92 6.26 -6.81 -19.85
N GLU A 93 6.24 -7.98 -20.48
CA GLU A 93 5.22 -8.41 -21.42
C GLU A 93 3.93 -8.94 -20.74
N HIS A 94 4.02 -9.44 -19.50
CA HIS A 94 2.85 -9.99 -18.80
C HIS A 94 1.83 -8.89 -18.45
N LYS A 95 2.27 -7.73 -17.97
CA LYS A 95 1.35 -6.63 -17.58
C LYS A 95 0.55 -6.10 -18.78
N HIS A 96 1.18 -5.99 -19.95
CA HIS A 96 0.54 -5.54 -21.20
C HIS A 96 -0.54 -6.53 -21.65
N LYS A 97 -0.22 -7.83 -21.64
CA LYS A 97 -1.17 -8.91 -21.97
C LYS A 97 -2.35 -8.95 -20.98
N LEU A 98 -2.07 -8.84 -19.68
CA LEU A 98 -3.08 -8.85 -18.62
C LEU A 98 -4.03 -7.65 -18.72
N SER A 99 -3.52 -6.45 -18.98
CA SER A 99 -4.36 -5.24 -19.15
C SER A 99 -5.36 -5.38 -20.29
N ARG A 100 -4.95 -5.93 -21.45
CA ARG A 100 -5.82 -6.17 -22.60
C ARG A 100 -6.92 -7.17 -22.25
N ILE A 101 -6.59 -8.26 -21.55
CA ILE A 101 -7.57 -9.28 -21.15
C ILE A 101 -8.56 -8.72 -20.13
N ALA A 102 -8.08 -7.92 -19.17
CA ALA A 102 -8.92 -7.27 -18.18
C ALA A 102 -9.95 -6.35 -18.84
N LEU A 103 -9.51 -5.48 -19.75
CA LEU A 103 -10.39 -4.56 -20.47
C LEU A 103 -11.41 -5.28 -21.37
N GLN A 104 -11.06 -6.46 -21.91
CA GLN A 104 -11.97 -7.27 -22.70
C GLN A 104 -13.07 -7.92 -21.86
N ARG A 105 -12.83 -8.20 -20.58
CA ARG A 105 -13.71 -9.03 -19.74
C ARG A 105 -14.45 -8.25 -18.66
N CYS A 106 -13.94 -7.11 -18.25
CA CYS A 106 -14.41 -6.39 -17.07
C CYS A 106 -14.96 -5.01 -17.40
N ASP A 107 -15.93 -4.60 -16.61
CA ASP A 107 -16.56 -3.27 -16.61
C ASP A 107 -16.19 -2.42 -15.39
N THR A 108 -15.67 -3.04 -14.33
CA THR A 108 -15.26 -2.39 -13.08
C THR A 108 -13.79 -2.60 -12.77
N SER A 109 -13.19 -1.65 -12.02
CA SER A 109 -11.81 -1.75 -11.56
C SER A 109 -11.57 -2.97 -10.67
N ALA A 110 -12.53 -3.30 -9.80
CA ALA A 110 -12.47 -4.47 -8.94
C ALA A 110 -12.44 -5.79 -9.75
N CYS A 111 -13.25 -5.91 -10.80
CA CYS A 111 -13.21 -7.06 -11.71
C CYS A 111 -11.85 -7.15 -12.40
N ALA A 112 -11.33 -6.03 -12.91
CA ALA A 112 -10.06 -6.01 -13.63
C ALA A 112 -8.90 -6.47 -12.76
N VAL A 113 -8.75 -5.93 -11.55
CA VAL A 113 -7.68 -6.31 -10.62
C VAL A 113 -7.76 -7.79 -10.25
N LYS A 114 -8.97 -8.30 -9.94
CA LYS A 114 -9.17 -9.72 -9.61
C LYS A 114 -8.83 -10.63 -10.78
N THR A 115 -9.27 -10.27 -11.99
CA THR A 115 -9.01 -11.04 -13.21
C THR A 115 -7.52 -11.05 -13.55
N MET A 116 -6.84 -9.91 -13.43
CA MET A 116 -5.40 -9.81 -13.65
C MET A 116 -4.62 -10.64 -12.62
N GLY A 117 -5.02 -10.60 -11.34
CA GLY A 117 -4.41 -11.39 -10.27
C GLY A 117 -4.57 -12.90 -10.50
N ALA A 118 -5.79 -13.36 -10.78
CA ALA A 118 -6.06 -14.79 -11.02
C ALA A 118 -5.29 -15.33 -12.24
N LEU A 119 -5.18 -14.55 -13.32
CA LEU A 119 -4.39 -14.93 -14.49
C LEU A 119 -2.88 -14.92 -14.21
N ALA A 120 -2.40 -13.99 -13.38
CA ALA A 120 -1.01 -13.95 -12.96
C ALA A 120 -0.64 -15.20 -12.13
N GLU A 121 -1.50 -15.61 -11.19
CA GLU A 121 -1.32 -16.84 -10.41
C GLU A 121 -1.33 -18.09 -11.31
N GLN A 122 -2.23 -18.16 -12.28
CA GLN A 122 -2.27 -19.30 -13.19
C GLN A 122 -1.03 -19.40 -14.09
N SER A 123 -0.47 -18.25 -14.49
CA SER A 123 0.73 -18.20 -15.33
C SER A 123 2.01 -18.65 -14.59
N THR A 124 2.06 -18.47 -13.26
CA THR A 124 3.19 -18.89 -12.44
C THR A 124 3.14 -20.39 -12.08
N ASP A 125 2.00 -21.05 -12.26
CA ASP A 125 1.80 -22.47 -11.90
C ASP A 125 2.14 -23.46 -13.03
N SER A 126 2.51 -22.97 -14.23
CA SER A 126 2.87 -23.84 -15.37
C SER A 126 4.30 -24.40 -15.34
N THR A 127 5.04 -24.21 -14.23
CA THR A 127 6.26 -24.97 -13.93
C THR A 127 6.11 -25.59 -12.55
N ALA A 128 6.00 -26.92 -12.52
CA ALA A 128 5.87 -27.72 -11.31
C ALA A 128 6.88 -27.32 -10.21
N ASN A 129 6.39 -26.71 -9.12
CA ASN A 129 6.85 -26.81 -7.71
C ASN A 129 6.58 -25.55 -6.85
N THR A 130 5.36 -25.02 -6.89
CA THR A 130 4.96 -23.92 -5.99
C THR A 130 4.47 -24.45 -4.62
N ARG A 131 5.35 -25.17 -3.91
CA ARG A 131 5.21 -25.41 -2.46
C ARG A 131 6.45 -25.05 -1.62
N THR A 132 7.46 -24.38 -2.20
CA THR A 132 8.73 -24.12 -1.49
C THR A 132 9.23 -22.67 -1.57
N ILE A 133 8.39 -21.67 -1.86
CA ILE A 133 8.81 -20.24 -1.93
C ILE A 133 8.23 -19.37 -0.80
N LEU A 134 7.58 -19.98 0.22
CA LEU A 134 7.20 -19.27 1.46
C LEU A 134 7.96 -19.74 2.72
N ARG A 135 9.05 -20.51 2.59
CA ARG A 135 9.91 -20.86 3.74
C ARG A 135 11.34 -20.32 3.70
N ASN A 136 11.84 -19.82 2.57
CA ASN A 136 13.24 -19.39 2.45
C ASN A 136 13.46 -17.88 2.22
N GLN A 137 12.43 -17.04 2.34
CA GLN A 137 12.63 -15.58 2.41
C GLN A 137 13.02 -15.06 3.80
N ALA A 138 12.93 -15.90 4.84
CA ALA A 138 13.32 -15.51 6.21
C ALA A 138 14.84 -15.58 6.47
N THR A 139 15.65 -16.15 5.57
CA THR A 139 17.09 -16.39 5.82
C THR A 139 18.05 -15.66 4.88
N ALA A 140 17.57 -14.97 3.84
CA ALA A 140 18.44 -14.24 2.91
C ALA A 140 18.60 -12.74 3.24
N GLN A 141 17.82 -12.18 4.17
CA GLN A 141 17.90 -10.77 4.56
C GLN A 141 19.10 -10.40 5.46
N PHE A 142 19.96 -11.36 5.81
CA PHE A 142 21.14 -11.14 6.67
C PHE A 142 22.50 -11.20 5.96
N ARG A 143 22.56 -11.30 4.63
CA ARG A 143 23.83 -11.13 3.90
C ARG A 143 23.70 -9.99 2.91
N GLY A 144 24.29 -8.85 3.28
CA GLY A 144 24.41 -7.67 2.42
C GLY A 144 25.24 -7.97 1.18
N VAL A 145 24.57 -8.31 0.09
CA VAL A 145 25.16 -8.37 -1.25
C VAL A 145 24.54 -7.23 -2.06
N ASP A 146 25.33 -6.17 -2.25
CA ASP A 146 25.00 -5.02 -3.10
C ASP A 146 25.04 -5.47 -4.56
N HIS A 147 23.87 -5.69 -5.17
CA HIS A 147 23.73 -6.01 -6.60
C HIS A 147 23.50 -4.73 -7.44
N ARG A 148 24.26 -3.66 -7.16
CA ARG A 148 24.43 -2.53 -8.08
C ARG A 148 25.63 -2.78 -8.98
N GLN A 149 25.49 -3.60 -10.02
CA GLN A 149 26.35 -3.59 -11.22
C GLN A 149 25.95 -4.70 -12.20
N GLN A 150 25.01 -4.40 -13.09
CA GLN A 150 25.02 -4.85 -14.50
C GLN A 150 23.80 -4.27 -15.22
N GLU A 151 23.85 -2.97 -15.49
CA GLU A 151 23.09 -2.38 -16.60
C GLU A 151 23.96 -2.51 -17.86
N PRO A 152 23.44 -2.98 -19.01
CA PRO A 152 24.17 -2.92 -20.28
C PRO A 152 24.32 -1.45 -20.74
N PRO A 153 25.37 -1.12 -21.51
CA PRO A 153 25.63 0.26 -21.92
C PRO A 153 24.52 0.80 -22.81
N CYS A 154 24.09 2.04 -22.53
CA CYS A 154 23.15 2.79 -23.34
C CYS A 154 23.68 2.93 -24.78
N VAL A 155 22.94 2.42 -25.75
CA VAL A 155 23.17 2.72 -27.16
C VAL A 155 22.50 4.06 -27.44
N ASP A 156 23.30 5.11 -27.59
CA ASP A 156 22.87 6.44 -28.01
C ASP A 156 22.35 6.38 -29.46
N LEU A 157 21.03 6.24 -29.63
CA LEU A 157 20.36 6.61 -30.88
C LEU A 157 19.99 8.09 -30.81
N PRO A 158 20.37 8.92 -31.79
CA PRO A 158 20.05 10.34 -31.77
C PRO A 158 18.53 10.52 -31.80
N PRO A 159 17.96 11.43 -30.98
CA PRO A 159 16.53 11.68 -30.97
C PRO A 159 16.15 12.38 -32.26
N ASN A 160 15.57 11.64 -33.21
CA ASN A 160 14.99 12.25 -34.40
C ASN A 160 13.65 12.89 -34.02
N LEU A 161 13.72 14.15 -33.57
CA LEU A 161 12.59 14.99 -33.18
C LEU A 161 11.50 15.09 -34.28
N GLN A 162 11.85 14.77 -35.53
CA GLN A 162 10.94 14.75 -36.68
C GLN A 162 9.94 13.58 -36.64
N THR A 163 10.29 12.45 -36.01
CA THR A 163 9.38 11.29 -35.92
C THR A 163 8.25 11.49 -34.90
N THR A 164 8.48 12.31 -33.87
CA THR A 164 7.46 12.67 -32.88
C THR A 164 6.46 13.71 -33.36
N TYR A 165 6.76 14.48 -34.42
CA TYR A 165 5.86 15.50 -34.97
C TYR A 165 5.05 15.05 -36.19
N ASN A 166 5.49 13.99 -36.90
CA ASN A 166 4.80 13.51 -38.10
C ASN A 166 3.56 12.62 -37.83
N HIS A 167 3.26 12.32 -36.56
CA HIS A 167 1.96 11.79 -36.16
C HIS A 167 0.99 12.93 -35.78
N HIS A 168 0.93 13.98 -36.60
CA HIS A 168 -0.23 14.85 -36.61
C HIS A 168 -1.38 14.08 -37.27
N MET A 169 -2.16 13.41 -36.41
CA MET A 169 -3.58 13.06 -36.56
C MET A 169 -4.11 13.14 -38.01
N SER A 170 -4.28 12.00 -38.67
CA SER A 170 -5.28 11.93 -39.73
C SER A 170 -6.63 12.21 -39.07
N ASP A 171 -7.18 13.38 -39.40
CA ASP A 171 -8.39 13.98 -38.81
C ASP A 171 -9.67 13.14 -39.06
N GLU A 172 -9.56 12.01 -39.75
CA GLU A 172 -10.68 11.19 -40.23
C GLU A 172 -11.08 10.01 -39.33
N ALA A 173 -10.32 9.67 -38.28
CA ALA A 173 -10.57 8.44 -37.50
C ALA A 173 -11.09 8.64 -36.07
N VAL A 174 -11.41 9.88 -35.67
CA VAL A 174 -11.81 10.20 -34.31
C VAL A 174 -13.07 11.06 -34.35
N SER A 175 -14.23 10.43 -34.17
CA SER A 175 -15.51 11.12 -33.96
C SER A 175 -15.35 12.16 -32.84
N ASP A 176 -15.96 13.34 -32.96
CA ASP A 176 -15.92 14.40 -31.92
C ASP A 176 -16.31 13.86 -30.53
N GLY A 177 -17.21 12.86 -30.46
CA GLY A 177 -17.55 12.19 -29.21
C GLY A 177 -16.37 11.46 -28.55
N PHE A 178 -15.43 10.94 -29.34
CA PHE A 178 -14.20 10.31 -28.86
C PHE A 178 -13.18 11.34 -28.37
N ARG A 179 -13.05 12.50 -29.05
CA ARG A 179 -12.22 13.62 -28.55
C ARG A 179 -12.71 14.10 -27.20
N ILE A 180 -14.02 14.27 -27.05
CA ILE A 180 -14.65 14.74 -25.81
C ILE A 180 -14.42 13.74 -24.67
N ARG A 181 -14.60 12.43 -24.92
CA ARG A 181 -14.37 11.39 -23.89
C ARG A 181 -12.91 11.26 -23.50
N LEU A 182 -11.99 11.35 -24.45
CA LEU A 182 -10.55 11.33 -24.18
C LEU A 182 -10.14 12.56 -23.35
N LEU A 183 -10.63 13.74 -23.71
CA LEU A 183 -10.38 14.97 -22.95
C LEU A 183 -10.96 14.90 -21.53
N ALA A 184 -12.16 14.32 -21.38
CA ALA A 184 -12.77 14.09 -20.07
C ALA A 184 -11.94 13.11 -19.22
N ALA A 185 -11.55 11.96 -19.79
CA ALA A 185 -10.73 10.97 -19.10
C ALA A 185 -9.35 11.53 -18.71
N GLN A 186 -8.71 12.29 -19.61
CA GLN A 186 -7.43 12.94 -19.33
C GLN A 186 -7.57 13.99 -18.23
N ARG A 187 -8.61 14.84 -18.29
CA ARG A 187 -8.91 15.82 -17.24
C ARG A 187 -9.14 15.14 -15.88
N ASP A 188 -9.95 14.09 -15.84
CA ASP A 188 -10.30 13.42 -14.59
C ASP A 188 -9.08 12.67 -14.00
N MET A 189 -8.17 12.16 -14.85
CA MET A 189 -6.87 11.62 -14.42
C MET A 189 -5.95 12.72 -13.84
N TYR A 190 -5.84 13.88 -14.48
CA TYR A 190 -5.04 14.99 -13.96
C TYR A 190 -5.61 15.55 -12.66
N ILE A 191 -6.94 15.69 -12.55
CA ILE A 191 -7.61 16.16 -11.33
C ILE A 191 -7.43 15.16 -10.18
N SER A 192 -7.65 13.86 -10.42
CA SER A 192 -7.43 12.85 -9.37
C SER A 192 -5.97 12.75 -8.95
N GLY A 193 -5.02 12.83 -9.89
CA GLY A 193 -3.59 12.85 -9.62
C GLY A 193 -3.15 14.05 -8.78
N ILE A 194 -3.57 15.26 -9.15
CA ILE A 194 -3.23 16.46 -8.37
C ILE A 194 -3.91 16.46 -6.99
N CYS A 195 -5.15 15.95 -6.87
CA CYS A 195 -5.81 15.81 -5.57
C CYS A 195 -5.07 14.84 -4.64
N LEU A 196 -4.57 13.72 -5.14
CA LEU A 196 -3.75 12.78 -4.37
C LEU A 196 -2.40 13.41 -3.96
N PHE A 197 -1.75 14.11 -4.89
CA PHE A 197 -0.51 14.81 -4.61
C PHE A 197 -0.70 15.91 -3.55
N LEU A 198 -1.75 16.71 -3.67
CA LEU A 198 -2.10 17.73 -2.68
C LEU A 198 -2.43 17.12 -1.32
N ASN A 199 -3.13 15.99 -1.27
CA ASN A 199 -3.41 15.29 -0.01
C ASN A 199 -2.11 14.83 0.66
N LEU A 200 -1.17 14.28 -0.11
CA LEU A 200 0.11 13.82 0.41
C LEU A 200 0.98 14.99 0.90
N LEU A 201 0.99 16.11 0.17
CA LEU A 201 1.64 17.35 0.60
C LEU A 201 0.99 17.94 1.86
N LEU A 202 -0.34 17.97 1.94
CA LEU A 202 -1.08 18.44 3.11
C LEU A 202 -0.80 17.58 4.33
N GLN A 203 -0.71 16.25 4.15
CA GLN A 203 -0.41 15.32 5.23
C GLN A 203 1.04 15.45 5.71
N MET A 204 1.99 15.68 4.79
CA MET A 204 3.38 15.99 5.11
C MET A 204 3.50 17.33 5.84
N LEU A 205 2.83 18.37 5.36
CA LEU A 205 2.81 19.71 5.97
C LEU A 205 2.18 19.67 7.37
N TYR A 206 1.04 18.98 7.52
CA TYR A 206 0.38 18.80 8.80
C TYR A 206 1.28 18.10 9.82
N SER A 207 1.93 17.01 9.40
CA SER A 207 2.87 16.28 10.26
C SER A 207 4.03 17.17 10.70
N SER A 208 4.59 17.96 9.77
CA SER A 208 5.64 18.95 10.08
C SER A 208 5.16 20.03 11.05
N MET A 209 3.95 20.57 10.85
CA MET A 209 3.36 21.59 11.73
C MET A 209 3.13 21.05 13.15
N VAL A 210 2.63 19.81 13.28
CA VAL A 210 2.46 19.16 14.60
C VAL A 210 3.80 18.97 15.30
N VAL A 211 4.86 18.60 14.58
CA VAL A 211 6.21 18.48 15.14
C VAL A 211 6.74 19.85 15.58
N ASN A 212 6.56 20.91 14.77
CA ASN A 212 6.97 22.27 15.14
C ASN A 212 6.26 22.79 16.39
N ILE A 213 4.93 22.59 16.50
CA ILE A 213 4.17 22.99 17.70
C ILE A 213 4.69 22.26 18.96
N LYS A 214 5.00 20.95 18.84
CA LYS A 214 5.59 20.19 19.94
C LYS A 214 6.97 20.71 20.33
N LEU A 215 7.81 21.02 19.33
CA LEU A 215 9.14 21.57 19.53
C LEU A 215 9.08 22.95 20.21
N GLU A 216 8.23 23.86 19.73
CA GLU A 216 8.03 25.19 20.34
C GLU A 216 7.59 25.07 21.81
N LYS A 217 6.66 24.17 22.12
CA LYS A 217 6.23 23.93 23.50
C LYS A 217 7.36 23.40 24.38
N SER A 218 8.19 22.50 23.84
CA SER A 218 9.36 21.96 24.56
C SER A 218 10.44 23.03 24.76
N LEU A 219 10.65 23.89 23.78
CA LEU A 219 11.62 24.99 23.84
C LEU A 219 11.18 26.04 24.87
N GLY A 220 9.91 26.41 24.89
CA GLY A 220 9.38 27.32 25.91
C GLY A 220 9.46 26.74 27.33
N ALA A 221 9.30 25.42 27.49
CA ALA A 221 9.51 24.75 28.77
C ALA A 221 10.99 24.76 29.18
N MET A 222 11.91 24.47 28.26
CA MET A 222 13.36 24.53 28.50
C MET A 222 13.84 25.95 28.78
N GLU A 223 13.31 26.96 28.09
CA GLU A 223 13.64 28.37 28.33
C GLU A 223 13.22 28.82 29.72
N LYS A 224 12.01 28.43 30.17
CA LYS A 224 11.56 28.69 31.55
C LYS A 224 12.45 27.99 32.58
N GLN A 225 12.88 26.76 32.32
CA GLN A 225 13.81 26.05 33.19
C GLN A 225 15.19 26.71 33.22
N ALA A 226 15.71 27.11 32.07
CA ALA A 226 17.00 27.80 31.95
C ALA A 226 16.98 29.17 32.65
N LYS A 227 15.90 29.95 32.48
CA LYS A 227 15.68 31.23 33.18
C LYS A 227 15.48 31.03 34.69
N GLY A 228 14.78 29.98 35.10
CA GLY A 228 14.64 29.61 36.51
C GLY A 228 15.99 29.27 37.15
N ALA A 229 16.80 28.47 36.46
CA ALA A 229 18.16 28.15 36.91
C ALA A 229 19.07 29.40 36.92
N SER A 230 19.04 30.23 35.86
CA SER A 230 19.87 31.42 35.76
C SER A 230 19.51 32.50 36.78
N SER A 231 18.22 32.69 37.07
CA SER A 231 17.75 33.58 38.14
C SER A 231 18.28 33.13 39.49
N SER A 232 18.31 31.82 39.75
CA SER A 232 18.91 31.30 40.99
C SER A 232 20.41 31.60 41.05
N TYR A 233 21.13 31.50 39.93
CA TYR A 233 22.55 31.85 39.86
C TYR A 233 22.81 33.35 39.99
N THR A 234 21.96 34.22 39.43
CA THR A 234 22.12 35.69 39.57
C THR A 234 21.91 36.11 41.01
N ASN A 235 20.90 35.56 41.69
CA ASN A 235 20.65 35.84 43.10
C ASN A 235 21.84 35.38 43.96
N LEU A 236 22.38 34.18 43.71
CA LEU A 236 23.57 33.68 44.41
C LEU A 236 24.82 34.55 44.17
N LEU A 237 24.99 35.09 42.95
CA LEU A 237 26.09 36.01 42.64
C LEU A 237 25.93 37.35 43.35
N GLU A 238 24.72 37.90 43.40
CA GLU A 238 24.41 39.13 44.15
C GLU A 238 24.62 38.94 45.66
N GLU A 239 24.15 37.82 46.22
CA GLU A 239 24.41 37.44 47.61
C GLU A 239 25.91 37.31 47.88
N HIS A 240 26.65 36.65 46.98
CA HIS A 240 28.11 36.56 47.08
C HIS A 240 28.80 37.92 47.06
N GLU A 241 28.37 38.86 46.21
CA GLU A 241 28.92 40.22 46.18
C GLU A 241 28.63 41.00 47.47
N ILE A 242 27.40 40.89 48.00
CA ILE A 242 26.99 41.55 49.23
C ILE A 242 27.81 40.99 50.40
N LEU A 243 27.90 39.66 50.51
CA LEU A 243 28.71 38.99 51.52
C LEU A 243 30.19 39.36 51.38
N GLN A 244 30.72 39.46 50.16
CA GLN A 244 32.12 39.87 49.95
C GLN A 244 32.35 41.34 50.35
N LYS A 245 31.39 42.24 50.10
CA LYS A 245 31.44 43.64 50.57
C LYS A 245 31.34 43.73 52.09
N GLN A 246 30.47 42.92 52.71
CA GLN A 246 30.36 42.82 54.17
C GLN A 246 31.64 42.23 54.78
N LEU A 247 32.21 41.18 54.18
CA LEU A 247 33.46 40.57 54.60
C LEU A 247 34.64 41.53 54.47
N LYS A 248 34.75 42.29 53.37
CA LYS A 248 35.77 43.35 53.24
C LYS A 248 35.61 44.47 54.28
N LYS A 249 34.38 44.81 54.67
CA LYS A 249 34.12 45.75 55.77
C LYS A 249 34.50 45.18 57.14
N LEU A 250 34.31 43.87 57.35
CA LEU A 250 34.68 43.16 58.58
C LEU A 250 36.19 42.89 58.67
N VAL A 251 36.85 42.56 57.56
CA VAL A 251 38.29 42.32 57.46
C VAL A 251 39.10 43.63 57.44
N GLY A 252 38.43 44.77 57.19
CA GLY A 252 39.01 46.11 57.33
C GLY A 252 39.07 46.64 58.78
N LEU A 253 38.68 45.84 59.77
CA LEU A 253 38.82 46.15 61.19
C LEU A 253 39.90 45.24 61.80
N ASP A 254 40.79 45.90 62.52
CA ASP A 254 42.05 45.42 63.08
C ASP A 254 42.04 43.99 63.63
N GLY A 255 43.19 43.34 63.43
CA GLY A 255 43.47 42.01 63.94
C GLY A 255 43.28 41.93 65.44
N THR A 256 42.20 41.28 65.85
CA THR A 256 42.17 40.36 66.99
C THR A 256 41.07 39.33 66.71
N THR A 257 41.45 38.06 66.79
CA THR A 257 40.60 36.90 66.56
C THR A 257 39.42 36.89 67.54
N ASP A 258 38.24 37.31 67.09
CA ASP A 258 37.02 37.24 67.89
C ASP A 258 36.32 35.89 67.68
N LEU A 259 36.48 35.03 68.68
CA LEU A 259 35.93 33.67 68.84
C LEU A 259 34.41 33.58 68.55
N THR A 260 33.69 34.70 68.68
CA THR A 260 32.24 34.86 68.42
C THR A 260 31.85 34.82 66.95
N SER A 261 32.73 35.24 66.03
CA SER A 261 32.48 35.20 64.59
C SER A 261 32.60 33.77 64.02
N LEU A 262 33.52 32.98 64.57
CA LEU A 262 33.72 31.57 64.20
C LEU A 262 32.55 30.68 64.67
N GLU A 263 32.03 30.91 65.88
CA GLU A 263 30.82 30.23 66.37
C GLU A 263 29.58 30.52 65.51
N LYS A 264 29.47 31.74 64.96
CA LYS A 264 28.36 32.12 64.09
C LYS A 264 28.43 31.41 62.73
N LEU A 265 29.62 31.32 62.12
CA LEU A 265 29.85 30.57 60.88
C LEU A 265 29.66 29.05 61.09
N LEU A 266 30.03 28.52 62.25
CA LEU A 266 29.76 27.12 62.61
C LEU A 266 28.25 26.83 62.69
N LYS A 267 27.45 27.76 63.23
CA LYS A 267 25.98 27.62 63.26
C LYS A 267 25.34 27.73 61.87
N GLU A 268 25.83 28.62 61.01
CA GLU A 268 25.34 28.73 59.63
C GLU A 268 25.68 27.48 58.81
N ASN A 269 26.90 26.95 58.90
CA ASN A 269 27.25 25.69 58.25
C ASN A 269 26.40 24.52 58.76
N ALA A 270 26.12 24.45 60.07
CA ALA A 270 25.22 23.45 60.62
C ALA A 270 23.78 23.60 60.07
N ALA A 271 23.30 24.83 59.86
CA ALA A 271 22.00 25.09 59.25
C ALA A 271 21.97 24.65 57.77
N TYR A 272 22.99 25.00 56.99
CA TYR A 272 23.11 24.57 55.59
C TYR A 272 23.23 23.04 55.46
N GLU A 273 23.94 22.37 56.37
CA GLU A 273 23.98 20.90 56.39
C GLU A 273 22.59 20.29 56.63
N THR A 274 21.78 20.87 57.53
CA THR A 274 20.39 20.41 57.72
C THR A 274 19.49 20.67 56.52
N GLU A 275 19.67 21.80 55.84
CA GLU A 275 18.90 22.14 54.65
C GLU A 275 19.24 21.24 53.46
N VAL A 276 20.54 20.99 53.23
CA VAL A 276 21.04 20.02 52.23
C VAL A 276 20.53 18.61 52.53
N ALA A 277 20.48 18.20 53.79
CA ALA A 277 19.92 16.91 54.17
C ALA A 277 18.41 16.82 53.86
N SER A 278 17.67 17.91 54.08
CA SER A 278 16.24 18.00 53.76
C SER A 278 15.98 17.94 52.25
N LEU A 279 16.78 18.67 51.47
CA LEU A 279 16.69 18.70 50.01
C LEU A 279 17.06 17.35 49.40
N LYS A 280 18.10 16.68 49.91
CA LYS A 280 18.44 15.31 49.51
C LYS A 280 17.28 14.34 49.73
N LYS A 281 16.58 14.46 50.86
CA LYS A 281 15.41 13.64 51.16
C LYS A 281 14.25 13.92 50.20
N SER A 282 14.03 15.18 49.83
CA SER A 282 13.01 15.58 48.85
C SER A 282 13.32 15.09 47.43
N VAL A 283 14.59 15.15 47.02
CA VAL A 283 15.05 14.60 45.73
C VAL A 283 14.84 13.08 45.69
N ALA A 284 15.25 12.37 46.73
CA ALA A 284 15.04 10.92 46.81
C ALA A 284 13.55 10.52 46.79
N ALA A 285 12.68 11.31 47.42
CA ALA A 285 11.23 11.10 47.36
C ALA A 285 10.66 11.34 45.95
N SER A 286 11.16 12.37 45.25
CA SER A 286 10.76 12.68 43.88
C SER A 286 11.22 11.60 42.89
N ASP A 287 12.44 11.09 43.02
CA ASP A 287 12.97 10.00 42.19
C ASP A 287 12.16 8.70 42.37
N ALA A 288 11.76 8.39 43.60
CA ALA A 288 10.88 7.26 43.89
C ALA A 288 9.50 7.41 43.22
N ALA A 289 8.93 8.62 43.22
CA ALA A 289 7.66 8.91 42.54
C ALA A 289 7.80 8.77 41.01
N ILE A 290 8.89 9.26 40.42
CA ILE A 290 9.17 9.11 38.99
C ILE A 290 9.29 7.63 38.60
N ALA A 291 9.99 6.82 39.41
CA ALA A 291 10.12 5.39 39.17
C ALA A 291 8.76 4.67 39.20
N GLN A 292 7.87 5.06 40.13
CA GLN A 292 6.52 4.52 40.22
C GLN A 292 5.66 4.89 39.00
N VAL A 293 5.71 6.15 38.56
CA VAL A 293 4.99 6.62 37.36
C VAL A 293 5.49 5.89 36.11
N LYS A 294 6.80 5.68 35.98
CA LYS A 294 7.38 4.93 34.86
C LYS A 294 6.90 3.49 34.82
N LYS A 295 6.89 2.81 35.97
CA LYS A 295 6.36 1.44 36.10
C LYS A 295 4.87 1.37 35.74
N GLN A 296 4.08 2.38 36.13
CA GLN A 296 2.67 2.47 35.77
C GLN A 296 2.48 2.66 34.25
N ALA A 297 3.27 3.54 33.63
CA ALA A 297 3.23 3.77 32.18
C ALA A 297 3.60 2.51 31.37
N ASP A 298 4.62 1.77 31.80
CA ASP A 298 5.01 0.51 31.16
C ASP A 298 3.90 -0.55 31.27
N SER A 299 3.26 -0.66 32.44
CA SER A 299 2.15 -1.59 32.65
C SER A 299 0.92 -1.27 31.80
N GLN A 300 0.60 0.02 31.62
CA GLN A 300 -0.50 0.47 30.77
C GLN A 300 -0.21 0.22 29.29
N SER A 301 1.04 0.42 28.86
CA SER A 301 1.48 0.14 27.49
C SER A 301 1.34 -1.34 27.16
N ALA A 302 1.73 -2.23 28.07
CA ALA A 302 1.55 -3.67 27.91
C ALA A 302 0.07 -4.08 27.84
N ALA A 303 -0.80 -3.49 28.67
CA ALA A 303 -2.23 -3.73 28.61
C ALA A 303 -2.85 -3.28 27.27
N TYR A 304 -2.39 -2.14 26.74
CA TYR A 304 -2.86 -1.61 25.45
C TYR A 304 -2.45 -2.51 24.29
N MET A 305 -1.21 -3.02 24.28
CA MET A 305 -0.75 -3.98 23.26
C MET A 305 -1.59 -5.25 23.27
N LYS A 306 -1.86 -5.81 24.46
CA LYS A 306 -2.71 -7.00 24.58
C LYS A 306 -4.13 -6.76 24.04
N LEU A 307 -4.69 -5.59 24.32
CA LEU A 307 -6.03 -5.23 23.85
C LEU A 307 -6.08 -5.04 22.33
N LEU A 308 -4.98 -4.57 21.73
CA LEU A 308 -4.81 -4.49 20.28
C LEU A 308 -4.80 -5.91 19.66
N ASP A 309 -4.04 -6.84 20.24
CA ASP A 309 -3.98 -8.24 19.79
C ASP A 309 -5.33 -8.96 19.94
N GLU A 310 -6.06 -8.70 21.02
CA GLU A 310 -7.43 -9.24 21.20
C GLU A 310 -8.41 -8.64 20.17
N THR A 311 -8.19 -7.39 19.74
CA THR A 311 -9.04 -6.72 18.75
C THR A 311 -8.78 -7.26 17.34
N THR A 312 -7.51 -7.51 16.98
CA THR A 312 -7.17 -8.15 15.71
C THR A 312 -7.70 -9.57 15.64
N ALA A 313 -7.51 -10.36 16.71
CA ALA A 313 -8.06 -11.72 16.78
C ALA A 313 -9.59 -11.77 16.64
N LYS A 314 -10.32 -10.84 17.27
CA LYS A 314 -11.78 -10.73 17.10
C LYS A 314 -12.19 -10.32 15.68
N SER A 315 -11.40 -9.47 15.03
CA SER A 315 -11.63 -9.10 13.63
C SER A 315 -11.49 -10.32 12.70
N ASP A 316 -10.48 -11.16 12.94
CA ASP A 316 -10.27 -12.38 12.16
C ASP A 316 -11.42 -13.37 12.37
N GLN A 317 -11.87 -13.57 13.62
CA GLN A 317 -13.06 -14.39 13.92
C GLN A 317 -14.33 -13.84 13.24
N ALA A 318 -14.50 -12.52 13.21
CA ALA A 318 -15.64 -11.90 12.53
C ALA A 318 -15.61 -12.12 11.01
N GLN A 319 -14.41 -12.19 10.42
CA GLN A 319 -14.25 -12.50 9.00
C GLN A 319 -14.58 -13.98 8.73
N GLU A 320 -14.10 -14.90 9.57
CA GLU A 320 -14.42 -16.32 9.46
C GLU A 320 -15.94 -16.58 9.56
N ILE A 321 -16.64 -15.89 10.47
CA ILE A 321 -18.10 -15.97 10.60
C ILE A 321 -18.79 -15.48 9.31
N LYS A 322 -18.30 -14.42 8.67
CA LYS A 322 -18.87 -13.92 7.40
C LYS A 322 -18.67 -14.94 6.27
N ASP A 323 -17.51 -15.57 6.21
CA ASP A 323 -17.19 -16.57 5.19
C ASP A 323 -18.05 -17.83 5.37
N LEU A 324 -18.21 -18.30 6.62
CA LEU A 324 -19.14 -19.37 6.97
C LEU A 324 -20.60 -19.01 6.62
N HIS A 325 -21.02 -17.78 6.88
CA HIS A 325 -22.37 -17.32 6.53
C HIS A 325 -22.60 -17.35 5.01
N ALA A 326 -21.61 -16.92 4.22
CA ALA A 326 -21.69 -16.99 2.76
C ALA A 326 -21.84 -18.44 2.27
N GLN A 327 -21.11 -19.40 2.86
CA GLN A 327 -21.26 -20.82 2.54
C GLN A 327 -22.65 -21.35 2.90
N VAL A 328 -23.20 -20.97 4.06
CA VAL A 328 -24.57 -21.38 4.45
C VAL A 328 -25.62 -20.85 3.48
N VAL A 329 -25.46 -19.62 2.98
CA VAL A 329 -26.36 -19.04 1.97
C VAL A 329 -26.29 -19.84 0.67
N ASP A 330 -25.09 -20.21 0.21
CA ASP A 330 -24.89 -21.00 -1.01
C ASP A 330 -25.47 -22.42 -0.88
N LEU A 331 -25.23 -23.10 0.26
CA LEU A 331 -25.86 -24.39 0.55
C LEU A 331 -27.39 -24.28 0.56
N LYS A 332 -27.95 -23.20 1.12
CA LYS A 332 -29.40 -22.99 1.14
C LYS A 332 -29.97 -22.81 -0.26
N GLN A 333 -29.25 -22.11 -1.14
CA GLN A 333 -29.60 -21.98 -2.55
C GLN A 333 -29.63 -23.36 -3.23
N THR A 334 -28.57 -24.15 -3.03
CA THR A 334 -28.45 -25.52 -3.57
C THR A 334 -29.59 -26.42 -3.11
N VAL A 335 -29.95 -26.37 -1.81
CA VAL A 335 -31.08 -27.14 -1.27
C VAL A 335 -32.40 -26.73 -1.90
N ASN A 336 -32.61 -25.43 -2.16
CA ASN A 336 -33.82 -24.96 -2.81
C ASN A 336 -33.93 -25.47 -4.25
N ASP A 337 -32.82 -25.48 -5.00
CA ASP A 337 -32.82 -25.96 -6.37
C ASP A 337 -33.04 -27.48 -6.44
N LEU A 338 -32.37 -28.26 -5.58
CA LEU A 338 -32.63 -29.70 -5.44
C LEU A 338 -34.08 -29.99 -5.02
N THR A 339 -34.69 -29.12 -4.22
CA THR A 339 -36.11 -29.27 -3.83
C THR A 339 -37.03 -29.09 -5.03
N LYS A 340 -36.78 -28.08 -5.87
CA LYS A 340 -37.54 -27.87 -7.11
C LYS A 340 -37.39 -29.05 -8.08
N ASP A 341 -36.16 -29.55 -8.24
CA ASP A 341 -35.89 -30.71 -9.10
C ASP A 341 -36.63 -31.96 -8.61
N ARG A 342 -36.63 -32.18 -7.29
CA ARG A 342 -37.40 -33.27 -6.67
C ARG A 342 -38.89 -33.15 -6.93
N ASP A 343 -39.46 -31.95 -6.83
CA ASP A 343 -40.90 -31.73 -7.06
C ASP A 343 -41.27 -31.90 -8.54
N SER A 344 -40.39 -31.46 -9.45
CA SER A 344 -40.51 -31.70 -10.90
C SER A 344 -40.50 -33.20 -11.21
N LEU A 345 -39.51 -33.95 -10.71
CA LEU A 345 -39.42 -35.39 -10.89
C LEU A 345 -40.63 -36.13 -10.31
N LYS A 346 -41.12 -35.69 -9.14
CA LYS A 346 -42.33 -36.26 -8.53
C LYS A 346 -43.54 -36.09 -9.44
N THR A 347 -43.68 -34.93 -10.08
CA THR A 347 -44.78 -34.65 -11.02
C THR A 347 -44.66 -35.55 -12.26
N GLN A 348 -43.46 -35.68 -12.83
CA GLN A 348 -43.21 -36.58 -13.97
C GLN A 348 -43.57 -38.02 -13.65
N ILE A 349 -43.22 -38.52 -12.46
CA ILE A 349 -43.58 -39.87 -12.02
C ILE A 349 -45.10 -40.05 -11.96
N GLN A 350 -45.82 -39.06 -11.43
CA GLN A 350 -47.29 -39.09 -11.38
C GLN A 350 -47.92 -39.13 -12.79
N ASP A 351 -47.36 -38.38 -13.74
CA ASP A 351 -47.80 -38.41 -15.13
C ASP A 351 -47.54 -39.77 -15.80
N TYR A 352 -46.37 -40.37 -15.55
CA TYR A 352 -46.05 -41.71 -16.03
C TYR A 352 -47.01 -42.76 -15.46
N ASP A 353 -47.29 -42.73 -14.14
CA ASP A 353 -48.23 -43.65 -13.50
C ASP A 353 -49.64 -43.54 -14.12
N PHE A 354 -50.09 -42.31 -14.43
CA PHE A 354 -51.36 -42.09 -15.10
C PHE A 354 -51.37 -42.69 -16.51
N MET A 355 -50.32 -42.46 -17.30
CA MET A 355 -50.18 -43.05 -18.64
C MET A 355 -50.17 -44.58 -18.60
N PHE A 356 -49.47 -45.19 -17.64
CA PHE A 356 -49.46 -46.65 -17.47
C PHE A 356 -50.85 -47.20 -17.08
N ALA A 357 -51.58 -46.51 -16.21
CA ALA A 357 -52.95 -46.89 -15.85
C ALA A 357 -53.91 -46.81 -17.05
N GLU A 358 -53.79 -45.76 -17.87
CA GLU A 358 -54.59 -45.62 -19.09
C GLU A 358 -54.25 -46.68 -20.15
N ALA A 359 -52.96 -46.96 -20.34
CA ALA A 359 -52.50 -48.02 -21.23
C ALA A 359 -53.02 -49.40 -20.80
N LYS A 360 -53.00 -49.70 -19.50
CA LYS A 360 -53.56 -50.94 -18.96
C LYS A 360 -55.06 -51.06 -19.24
N LYS A 361 -55.82 -49.97 -19.07
CA LYS A 361 -57.27 -49.94 -19.34
C LYS A 361 -57.62 -50.14 -20.82
N LYS A 362 -56.72 -49.77 -21.76
CA LYS A 362 -56.91 -50.01 -23.20
C LYS A 362 -56.57 -51.44 -23.64
N ALA A 363 -55.86 -52.20 -22.81
CA ALA A 363 -55.44 -53.57 -23.10
C ALA A 363 -56.42 -54.65 -22.56
N GLU A 364 -57.34 -54.26 -21.69
CA GLU A 364 -58.52 -55.04 -21.24
C GLU A 364 -59.72 -54.72 -22.13
#